data_AF-T0Z748-F1
#
_entry.id   AF-T0Z748-F1
#
_cell.length_a   1.000
_cell.length_b   1.000
_cell.length_c   1.000
_cell.angle_alpha   90.00
_cell.angle_beta   90.00
_cell.angle_gamma   90.00
#
_symmetry.space_group_name_H-M   'P 1'
#
loop_
_entity.id
_entity.type
_entity.pdbx_description
1 polymer ?
#
loop_
_entity_poly.entity_id
_entity_poly.type
_entity_poly.pdbx_seq_one_letter_code
_entity_poly.pdbx_strand_id
1 'polypeptide(L)'
;MTLGESGAVAVLPDEEILVPALQPPRIKDTTGAGDLFAAGCLWGVTHGLGPEESLRLGAFAAAEVISHLGARPVVNLRTAAAGLLLAR
;
A
#
# COMPACT_ATOMS: atom_id res chain seq x y z
N MET A 1 -4.08 3.33 -10.30
CA MET A 1 -3.12 4.42 -10.57
C MET A 1 -2.61 4.97 -9.23
N THR A 2 -1.30 5.14 -9.08
CA THR A 2 -0.70 5.78 -7.90
C THR A 2 -0.67 7.31 -8.09
N LEU A 3 -0.87 8.05 -7.00
CA LEU A 3 -0.97 9.52 -6.97
C LEU A 3 0.05 10.15 -6.00
N GLY A 4 1.10 9.41 -5.63
CA GLY A 4 2.09 9.85 -4.65
C GLY A 4 1.48 10.09 -3.27
N GLU A 5 1.71 11.25 -2.69
CA GLU A 5 1.18 11.66 -1.38
C GLU A 5 -0.35 11.75 -1.32
N SER A 6 -1.02 11.88 -2.47
CA SER A 6 -2.48 11.88 -2.58
C SER A 6 -3.10 10.48 -2.54
N GLY A 7 -2.28 9.42 -2.51
CA GLY A 7 -2.75 8.03 -2.40
C GLY A 7 -2.84 7.31 -3.73
N ALA A 8 -3.94 6.61 -3.95
CA ALA A 8 -4.16 5.82 -5.15
C ALA A 8 -5.64 5.71 -5.49
N VAL A 9 -5.91 5.50 -6.78
CA VAL A 9 -7.26 5.25 -7.31
C VAL A 9 -7.27 3.93 -8.08
N ALA A 10 -8.23 3.07 -7.78
CA ALA A 10 -8.62 1.97 -8.66
C ALA A 10 -9.76 2.46 -9.55
N VAL A 11 -9.60 2.31 -10.86
CA VAL A 11 -10.62 2.66 -11.86
C VAL A 11 -11.23 1.35 -12.34
N LEU A 12 -12.51 1.17 -12.05
CA LEU A 12 -13.33 0.03 -12.48
C LEU A 12 -14.32 0.51 -13.55
N PRO A 13 -15.04 -0.39 -14.25
CA PRO A 13 -15.99 0.01 -15.29
C PRO A 13 -17.08 0.98 -14.81
N ASP A 14 -17.56 0.80 -13.58
CA ASP A 14 -18.72 1.51 -13.05
C ASP A 14 -18.39 2.46 -11.88
N GLU A 15 -17.16 2.42 -11.37
CA GLU A 15 -16.77 3.20 -10.19
C GLU A 15 -15.27 3.51 -10.13
N GLU A 16 -14.94 4.55 -9.35
CA GLU A 16 -13.57 4.85 -8.93
C GLU A 16 -13.47 4.71 -7.41
N ILE A 17 -12.46 3.96 -6.95
CA ILE A 17 -12.20 3.74 -5.53
C ILE A 17 -10.91 4.46 -5.17
N LEU A 18 -11.03 5.52 -4.35
CA LEU A 18 -9.90 6.31 -3.87
C LEU A 18 -9.49 5.87 -2.48
N VAL A 19 -8.20 5.61 -2.28
CA VAL A 19 -7.59 5.33 -0.98
C VAL A 19 -6.48 6.36 -0.73
N PRO A 20 -6.51 7.09 0.41
CA PRO A 20 -5.46 8.05 0.73
C PRO A 20 -4.12 7.36 0.99
N ALA A 21 -3.01 8.07 0.76
CA ALA A 21 -1.70 7.57 1.14
C ALA A 21 -1.62 7.42 2.67
N LEU A 22 -0.94 6.39 3.13
CA LEU A 22 -0.54 6.29 4.53
C LEU A 22 0.74 7.09 4.74
N GLN A 23 0.70 8.05 5.65
CA GLN A 23 1.83 8.94 5.94
C GLN A 23 2.68 8.34 7.08
N PRO A 24 3.91 7.88 6.81
CA PRO A 24 4.79 7.43 7.88
C PRO A 24 5.26 8.61 8.74
N PRO A 25 5.71 8.40 9.98
CA PRO A 25 6.23 9.46 10.84
C PRO A 25 7.42 10.22 10.25
N ARG A 26 8.14 9.60 9.31
CA ARG A 26 9.26 10.20 8.58
C ARG A 26 9.40 9.52 7.22
N ILE A 27 9.59 10.32 6.18
CA ILE A 27 9.98 9.87 4.83
C ILE A 27 11.52 9.98 4.75
N LYS A 28 12.20 8.92 4.30
CA LYS A 28 13.66 8.88 4.16
C LYS A 28 14.14 8.67 2.73
N ASP A 29 13.47 7.79 1.99
CA ASP A 29 13.84 7.42 0.61
C ASP A 29 12.57 6.97 -0.11
N THR A 30 12.23 7.56 -1.25
CA THR A 30 11.00 7.17 -1.99
C THR A 30 11.22 5.99 -2.94
N THR A 31 12.43 5.45 -3.00
CA THR A 31 12.78 4.34 -3.88
C THR A 31 11.98 3.08 -3.50
N GLY A 32 11.37 2.43 -4.49
CA GLY A 32 10.57 1.22 -4.28
C GLY A 32 9.12 1.45 -3.85
N ALA A 33 8.68 2.70 -3.64
CA ALA A 33 7.30 3.00 -3.23
C ALA A 33 6.25 2.39 -4.18
N GLY A 34 6.45 2.56 -5.51
CA GLY A 34 5.54 2.01 -6.51
C GLY A 34 5.57 0.48 -6.56
N ASP A 35 6.75 -0.14 -6.43
CA ASP A 35 6.91 -1.59 -6.45
C ASP A 35 6.23 -2.24 -5.25
N LEU A 36 6.43 -1.69 -4.05
CA LEU A 36 5.80 -2.19 -2.84
C LEU A 36 4.30 -1.89 -2.79
N PHE A 37 3.86 -0.76 -3.36
CA PHE A 37 2.45 -0.51 -3.58
C PHE A 37 1.81 -1.60 -4.45
N ALA A 38 2.43 -1.91 -5.58
CA ALA A 38 1.95 -2.96 -6.47
C ALA A 38 1.99 -4.34 -5.80
N ALA A 39 3.06 -4.64 -5.04
CA ALA A 39 3.18 -5.91 -4.30
C ALA A 39 2.06 -6.08 -3.27
N GLY A 40 1.73 -5.03 -2.49
CA GLY A 40 0.64 -5.05 -1.53
C GLY A 40 -0.73 -5.22 -2.20
N CYS A 41 -0.98 -4.49 -3.30
CA CYS A 41 -2.19 -4.63 -4.10
C CYS A 41 -2.35 -6.05 -4.67
N LEU A 42 -1.29 -6.60 -5.29
CA LEU A 42 -1.33 -7.94 -5.89
C LEU A 42 -1.49 -9.02 -4.84
N TRP A 43 -0.89 -8.85 -3.66
CA TRP A 43 -1.14 -9.76 -2.54
C TRP A 43 -2.62 -9.76 -2.17
N GLY A 44 -3.26 -8.60 -2.05
CA GLY A 44 -4.70 -8.51 -1.74
C GLY A 44 -5.57 -9.21 -2.79
N VAL A 45 -5.36 -8.90 -4.07
CA VAL A 45 -6.09 -9.51 -5.18
C VAL A 45 -5.94 -11.03 -5.21
N THR A 46 -4.71 -11.54 -5.06
CA THR A 46 -4.44 -12.99 -5.06
C THR A 46 -4.98 -13.73 -3.83
N HIS A 47 -5.39 -13.01 -2.79
CA HIS A 47 -6.02 -13.55 -1.58
C HIS A 47 -7.52 -13.23 -1.50
N GLY A 48 -8.14 -12.82 -2.62
CA GLY A 48 -9.58 -12.60 -2.72
C GLY A 48 -10.08 -11.33 -2.01
N LEU A 49 -9.21 -10.36 -1.78
CA LEU A 49 -9.63 -9.05 -1.25
C LEU A 49 -10.20 -8.17 -2.36
N GLY A 50 -11.10 -7.26 -1.98
CA GLY A 50 -11.66 -6.25 -2.87
C GLY A 50 -10.62 -5.21 -3.31
N PRO A 51 -10.96 -4.35 -4.28
CA PRO A 51 -10.07 -3.29 -4.75
C PRO A 51 -9.65 -2.32 -3.63
N GLU A 52 -10.58 -1.91 -2.76
CA GLU A 52 -10.30 -0.96 -1.68
C GLU A 52 -9.29 -1.53 -0.66
N GLU A 53 -9.51 -2.76 -0.17
CA GLU A 53 -8.55 -3.41 0.73
C GLU A 53 -7.20 -3.65 0.07
N SER A 54 -7.20 -4.01 -1.22
CA SER A 54 -5.96 -4.21 -1.98
C SER A 54 -5.16 -2.91 -2.10
N LEU A 55 -5.82 -1.79 -2.40
CA LEU A 55 -5.19 -0.46 -2.41
C LEU A 55 -4.67 -0.07 -1.02
N ARG A 56 -5.42 -0.34 0.05
CA ARG A 56 -4.98 -0.07 1.43
C ARG A 56 -3.71 -0.84 1.79
N LEU A 57 -3.61 -2.11 1.39
CA LEU A 57 -2.40 -2.90 1.58
C LEU A 57 -1.21 -2.37 0.77
N GLY A 58 -1.46 -1.97 -0.48
CA GLY A 58 -0.45 -1.28 -1.29
C GLY A 58 0.04 0.01 -0.61
N ALA A 59 -0.88 0.85 -0.13
CA ALA A 59 -0.56 2.09 0.57
C ALA A 59 0.25 1.82 1.85
N PHE A 60 -0.06 0.76 2.59
CA PHE A 60 0.70 0.35 3.78
C PHE A 60 2.13 -0.07 3.43
N ALA A 61 2.30 -0.93 2.42
CA ALA A 61 3.62 -1.38 1.99
C ALA A 61 4.47 -0.24 1.44
N ALA A 62 3.86 0.70 0.71
CA ALA A 62 4.52 1.92 0.25
C ALA A 62 4.95 2.82 1.42
N ALA A 63 4.08 3.02 2.42
CA ALA A 63 4.41 3.83 3.59
C ALA A 63 5.55 3.23 4.43
N GLU A 64 5.62 1.90 4.51
CA GLU A 64 6.70 1.21 5.20
C GLU A 64 8.04 1.42 4.47
N VAL A 65 8.10 1.12 3.18
CA VAL A 65 9.37 1.17 2.43
C VAL A 65 9.95 2.58 2.37
N ILE A 66 9.11 3.62 2.29
CA ILE A 66 9.61 4.99 2.23
C ILE A 66 10.14 5.54 3.57
N SER A 67 9.94 4.80 4.67
CA SER A 67 10.32 5.22 6.02
C SER A 67 11.78 4.90 6.39
N HIS A 68 12.45 4.12 5.55
CA HIS A 68 13.85 3.73 5.69
C HIS A 68 14.61 3.90 4.37
N LEU A 69 15.92 3.64 4.38
CA LEU A 69 16.74 3.70 3.17
C LEU A 69 16.61 2.37 2.38
N GLY A 70 16.49 2.45 1.06
CA GLY A 70 16.47 1.29 0.15
C GLY A 70 15.09 0.74 -0.20
N ALA A 71 15.01 0.04 -1.32
CA ALA A 71 13.76 -0.36 -1.99
C ALA A 71 13.13 -1.67 -1.48
N ARG A 72 13.50 -2.16 -0.30
CA ARG A 72 12.98 -3.43 0.26
C ARG A 72 12.61 -3.26 1.72
N PRO A 73 11.49 -3.85 2.18
CA PRO A 73 11.07 -3.78 3.57
C PRO A 73 12.15 -4.21 4.53
N VAL A 74 12.27 -3.50 5.64
CA VAL A 74 13.16 -3.87 6.76
C VAL A 74 12.40 -4.56 7.90
N VAL A 75 11.08 -4.64 7.78
CA VAL A 75 10.20 -5.37 8.69
C VAL A 75 9.43 -6.47 7.97
N ASN A 76 8.88 -7.42 8.73
CA ASN A 76 7.95 -8.40 8.19
C ASN A 76 6.59 -7.73 7.92
N LEU A 77 6.27 -7.49 6.64
CA LEU A 77 5.02 -6.83 6.24
C LEU A 77 3.76 -7.58 6.66
N ARG A 78 3.78 -8.92 6.72
CA ARG A 78 2.62 -9.71 7.16
C ARG A 78 2.28 -9.41 8.62
N THR A 79 3.28 -9.40 9.49
CA THR A 79 3.09 -9.09 10.91
C THR A 79 2.74 -7.62 11.10
N ALA A 80 3.39 -6.71 10.37
CA ALA A 80 3.16 -5.28 10.48
C ALA A 80 1.76 -4.86 9.99
N ALA A 81 1.23 -5.52 8.95
CA ALA A 81 -0.09 -5.26 8.40
C ALA A 81 -1.23 -5.97 9.15
N ALA A 82 -0.95 -6.77 10.19
CA ALA A 82 -1.95 -7.60 10.87
C ALA A 82 -3.14 -6.77 11.39
N GLY A 83 -2.89 -5.59 11.97
CA GLY A 83 -3.96 -4.70 12.43
C GLY A 83 -4.85 -4.17 11.31
N LEU A 84 -4.30 -3.98 10.11
CA LEU A 84 -5.06 -3.54 8.92
C LEU A 84 -5.99 -4.65 8.41
N LEU A 85 -5.54 -5.90 8.48
CA LEU A 85 -6.29 -7.06 8.01
C LEU A 85 -7.38 -7.53 9.00
N LEU A 86 -7.19 -7.26 10.29
CA LEU A 86 -8.09 -7.68 11.36
C LEU A 86 -9.19 -6.67 11.71
N ALA A 87 -9.09 -5.41 11.26
CA ALA A 87 -10.04 -4.34 11.57
C ALA A 87 -11.38 -4.43 10.79
N ARG A 88 -11.90 -5.64 10.59
CA ARG A 88 -13.19 -5.91 9.95
C ARG A 88 -14.35 -5.80 10.94
#